data_AF-A0A3A5VBP9-F1
#
_entry.id   AF-A0A3A5VBP9-F1
#
_cell.length_a   1.000
_cell.length_b   1.000
_cell.length_c   1.000
_cell.angle_alpha   90.00
_cell.angle_beta   90.00
_cell.angle_gamma   90.00
#
_symmetry.space_group_name_H-M   'P 1'
#
loop_
_entity.id
_entity.type
_entity.pdbx_description
1 polymer ?
#
loop_
_entity_poly.entity_id
_entity_poly.type
_entity_poly.pdbx_seq_one_letter_code
_entity_poly.pdbx_strand_id
1 'polypeptide(L)'
;MTPRDLLSVSPEFLAKAILHRREKIVESLPSQIAKRQEERQIAANLAKDSRTKRDDLLSKVSKLKKERDDAQLSANQIIAKLKVLSNDNSDDKFTKLNQLENNDSESDEGTLLNIENLQSEITEHESWASKNVLTKEISENLDEMRNNANKLLDAGRKAHIAMMELSKENEKIQSIWLENESHRRRCDSRYTKLTRCKKESDSAIEFWNSRLSTEDFSELLLDSERVASGGPSSRSLMKQKPSNNASRRNS
;
A
#
# COMPACT_ATOMS: atom_id res chain seq x y z
N MET A 1 -8.20 -49.29 -17.95
CA MET A 1 -7.27 -49.77 -16.91
C MET A 1 -8.11 -50.17 -15.72
N THR A 2 -8.19 -51.47 -15.43
CA THR A 2 -8.93 -51.98 -14.27
C THR A 2 -8.06 -51.87 -13.01
N PRO A 3 -8.63 -51.82 -11.79
CA PRO A 3 -7.85 -51.74 -10.55
C PRO A 3 -6.87 -52.90 -10.34
N ARG A 4 -7.15 -54.07 -10.93
CA ARG A 4 -6.23 -55.23 -10.93
C ARG A 4 -5.02 -55.02 -11.83
N ASP A 5 -5.19 -54.34 -12.96
CA ASP A 5 -4.08 -54.04 -13.88
C ASP A 5 -3.04 -53.13 -13.20
N LEU A 6 -3.47 -52.16 -12.40
CA LEU A 6 -2.58 -51.27 -11.62
C LEU A 6 -1.75 -51.99 -10.56
N LEU A 7 -2.26 -53.09 -10.00
CA LEU A 7 -1.57 -53.90 -8.98
C LEU A 7 -0.61 -54.93 -9.59
N SER A 8 -0.72 -55.20 -10.89
CA SER A 8 0.15 -56.13 -11.62
C SER A 8 1.40 -55.47 -12.24
N VAL A 9 1.50 -54.15 -12.16
CA VAL A 9 2.60 -53.38 -12.74
C VAL A 9 3.86 -53.51 -11.89
N SER A 10 5.01 -53.81 -12.51
CA SER A 10 6.28 -53.88 -11.79
C SER A 10 6.69 -52.50 -11.24
N PRO A 11 7.31 -52.43 -10.04
CA PRO A 11 7.80 -51.18 -9.46
C PRO A 11 8.77 -50.43 -10.40
N GLU A 12 9.57 -51.19 -11.15
CA GLU A 12 10.50 -50.66 -12.14
C GLU A 12 9.79 -49.95 -13.30
N PHE A 13 8.72 -50.55 -13.85
CA PHE A 13 7.94 -49.93 -14.91
C PHE A 13 7.28 -48.63 -14.42
N LEU A 14 6.76 -48.63 -13.19
CA LEU A 14 6.16 -47.45 -12.58
C LEU A 14 7.20 -46.34 -12.37
N ALA A 15 8.40 -46.68 -11.89
CA ALA A 15 9.51 -45.74 -11.73
C ALA A 15 9.93 -45.14 -13.09
N LYS A 16 10.08 -45.96 -14.14
CA LYS A 16 10.36 -45.48 -15.52
C LYS A 16 9.25 -44.57 -16.06
N ALA A 17 7.99 -44.90 -15.82
CA ALA A 17 6.86 -44.06 -16.22
C ALA A 17 6.83 -42.71 -15.49
N ILE A 18 7.15 -42.68 -14.20
CA ILE A 18 7.27 -41.46 -13.41
C ILE A 18 8.44 -40.60 -13.91
N LEU A 19 9.61 -41.22 -14.16
CA LEU A 19 10.79 -40.56 -14.69
C LEU A 19 10.48 -39.87 -16.02
N HIS A 20 9.97 -40.62 -17.00
CA HIS A 20 9.63 -40.10 -18.32
C HIS A 20 8.64 -38.93 -18.27
N ARG A 21 7.64 -39.01 -17.37
CA ARG A 21 6.71 -37.88 -17.14
C ARG A 21 7.44 -36.64 -16.62
N ARG A 22 8.39 -36.80 -15.69
CA ARG A 22 9.15 -35.69 -15.10
C ARG A 22 10.14 -35.09 -16.08
N GLU A 23 10.82 -35.91 -16.88
CA GLU A 23 11.72 -35.46 -17.95
C GLU A 23 10.96 -34.60 -18.96
N LYS A 24 9.80 -35.06 -19.45
CA LYS A 24 8.94 -34.28 -20.34
C LYS A 24 8.49 -32.94 -19.74
N ILE A 25 8.23 -32.91 -18.42
CA ILE A 25 7.92 -31.66 -17.71
C ILE A 25 9.15 -30.74 -17.72
N VAL A 26 10.33 -31.25 -17.36
CA VAL A 26 11.58 -30.48 -17.30
C VAL A 26 12.01 -29.96 -18.68
N GLU A 27 11.75 -30.69 -19.77
CA GLU A 27 12.02 -30.22 -21.14
C GLU A 27 11.19 -28.97 -21.49
N SER A 28 9.92 -28.94 -21.08
CA SER A 28 8.99 -27.84 -21.42
C SER A 28 9.10 -26.61 -20.50
N LEU A 29 9.60 -26.79 -19.28
CA LEU A 29 9.62 -25.76 -18.24
C LEU A 29 10.56 -24.56 -18.52
N PRO A 30 11.79 -24.72 -19.04
CA PRO A 30 12.72 -23.62 -19.27
C PRO A 30 12.14 -22.51 -20.15
N SER A 31 11.49 -22.88 -21.25
CA SER A 31 10.82 -21.92 -22.15
C SER A 31 9.72 -21.13 -21.42
N GLN A 32 8.94 -21.80 -20.57
CA GLN A 32 7.89 -21.14 -19.80
C GLN A 32 8.48 -20.25 -18.69
N ILE A 33 9.55 -20.67 -18.04
CA ILE A 33 10.24 -19.89 -17.02
C ILE A 33 10.80 -18.60 -17.62
N ALA A 34 11.43 -18.67 -18.81
CA ALA A 34 11.95 -17.50 -19.50
C ALA A 34 10.84 -16.47 -19.81
N LYS A 35 9.72 -16.93 -20.40
CA LYS A 35 8.55 -16.06 -20.65
C LYS A 35 8.03 -15.41 -19.37
N ARG A 36 7.92 -16.18 -18.28
CA ARG A 36 7.44 -15.66 -17.00
C ARG A 36 8.45 -14.75 -16.30
N GLN A 37 9.74 -14.92 -16.58
CA GLN A 37 10.79 -14.02 -16.11
C GLN A 37 10.69 -12.66 -16.81
N GLU A 38 10.43 -12.64 -18.12
CA GLU A 38 10.18 -11.41 -18.89
C GLU A 38 8.91 -10.70 -18.38
N GLU A 39 7.79 -11.42 -18.26
CA GLU A 39 6.55 -10.88 -17.68
C GLU A 39 6.77 -10.28 -16.28
N ARG A 40 7.56 -10.96 -15.44
CA ARG A 40 7.93 -10.51 -14.10
C ARG A 40 8.74 -9.22 -14.14
N GLN A 41 9.72 -9.12 -15.05
CA GLN A 41 10.54 -7.92 -15.19
C GLN A 41 9.70 -6.71 -15.65
N ILE A 42 8.81 -6.92 -16.62
CA ILE A 42 7.89 -5.89 -17.11
C ILE A 42 6.98 -5.42 -15.97
N ALA A 43 6.38 -6.36 -15.23
CA ALA A 43 5.51 -6.04 -14.09
C ALA A 43 6.27 -5.34 -12.95
N ALA A 44 7.53 -5.69 -12.71
CA ALA A 44 8.37 -5.05 -11.71
C ALA A 44 8.70 -3.60 -12.07
N ASN A 45 9.05 -3.35 -13.34
CA ASN A 45 9.29 -1.99 -13.84
C ASN A 45 8.01 -1.14 -13.73
N LEU A 46 6.88 -1.66 -14.18
CA LEU A 46 5.60 -0.94 -14.12
C LEU A 46 5.17 -0.58 -12.70
N ALA A 47 5.36 -1.50 -11.74
CA ALA A 47 5.08 -1.24 -10.32
C ALA A 47 6.06 -0.25 -9.70
N LYS A 48 7.33 -0.26 -10.13
CA LYS A 48 8.33 0.73 -9.70
C LYS A 48 7.96 2.12 -10.21
N ASP A 49 7.61 2.23 -11.49
CA ASP A 49 7.24 3.51 -12.10
C ASP A 49 5.98 4.09 -11.44
N SER A 50 4.93 3.28 -11.22
CA SER A 50 3.74 3.77 -10.52
C SER A 50 4.03 4.14 -9.07
N ARG A 51 4.92 3.43 -8.38
CA ARG A 51 5.37 3.79 -7.03
C ARG A 51 6.08 5.14 -7.01
N THR A 52 7.00 5.40 -7.94
CA THR A 52 7.70 6.69 -8.02
C THR A 52 6.72 7.84 -8.25
N LYS A 53 5.77 7.69 -9.18
CA LYS A 53 4.72 8.71 -9.42
C LYS A 53 3.88 8.99 -8.19
N ARG A 54 3.51 7.93 -7.44
CA ARG A 54 2.78 8.07 -6.18
C ARG A 54 3.61 8.82 -5.13
N ASP A 55 4.86 8.41 -4.93
CA ASP A 55 5.74 9.00 -3.92
C ASP A 55 6.05 10.48 -4.27
N ASP A 56 6.20 10.81 -5.55
CA ASP A 56 6.34 12.18 -6.05
C ASP A 56 5.09 13.03 -5.74
N LEU A 57 3.89 12.53 -6.02
CA LEU A 57 2.65 13.22 -5.67
C LEU A 57 2.49 13.40 -4.16
N LEU A 58 2.77 12.36 -3.36
CA LEU A 58 2.72 12.45 -1.91
C LEU A 58 3.68 13.52 -1.38
N SER A 59 4.88 13.62 -1.97
CA SER A 59 5.82 14.68 -1.62
C SER A 59 5.26 16.08 -1.94
N LYS A 60 4.61 16.26 -3.10
CA LYS A 60 3.98 17.54 -3.49
C LYS A 60 2.84 17.91 -2.54
N VAL A 61 1.95 16.96 -2.24
CA VAL A 61 0.85 17.16 -1.28
C VAL A 61 1.38 17.53 0.10
N SER A 62 2.45 16.88 0.56
CA SER A 62 3.07 17.21 1.85
C SER A 62 3.67 18.61 1.90
N LYS A 63 4.23 19.11 0.78
CA LYS A 63 4.75 20.47 0.67
C LYS A 63 3.63 21.50 0.70
N LEU A 64 2.56 21.27 -0.07
CA LEU A 64 1.40 22.16 -0.09
C LEU A 64 0.68 22.22 1.27
N LYS A 65 0.60 21.10 1.99
CA LYS A 65 0.08 21.07 3.36
C LYS A 65 0.89 21.98 4.28
N LYS A 66 2.21 21.84 4.28
CA LYS A 66 3.10 22.71 5.08
C LYS A 66 2.96 24.17 4.69
N GLU A 67 2.97 24.49 3.40
CA GLU A 67 2.80 25.86 2.91
C GLU A 67 1.46 26.48 3.36
N ARG A 68 0.37 25.71 3.27
CA ARG A 68 -0.94 26.12 3.79
C ARG A 68 -0.88 26.38 5.29
N ASP A 69 -0.36 25.43 6.06
CA ASP A 69 -0.36 25.50 7.53
C ASP A 69 0.52 26.66 8.01
N ASP A 70 1.70 26.84 7.42
CA ASP A 70 2.62 27.95 7.73
C ASP A 70 2.00 29.32 7.39
N ALA A 71 1.32 29.41 6.24
CA ALA A 71 0.62 30.64 5.82
C ALA A 71 -0.56 30.97 6.73
N GLN A 72 -1.36 29.97 7.12
CA GLN A 72 -2.48 30.14 8.05
C GLN A 72 -2.00 30.56 9.45
N LEU A 73 -0.97 29.91 9.99
CA LEU A 73 -0.38 30.28 11.28
C LEU A 73 0.13 31.72 11.26
N SER A 74 0.85 32.09 10.20
CA SER A 74 1.38 33.45 10.04
C SER A 74 0.26 34.50 9.89
N ALA A 75 -0.79 34.19 9.12
CA ALA A 75 -1.95 35.06 8.96
C ALA A 75 -2.68 35.25 10.30
N ASN A 76 -2.94 34.18 11.04
CA ASN A 76 -3.60 34.24 12.34
C ASN A 76 -2.81 35.07 13.36
N GLN A 77 -1.46 34.99 13.35
CA GLN A 77 -0.62 35.85 14.19
C GLN A 77 -0.75 37.33 13.83
N ILE A 78 -0.82 37.67 12.54
CA ILE A 78 -1.01 39.06 12.11
C ILE A 78 -2.41 39.54 12.50
N ILE A 79 -3.44 38.72 12.29
CA ILE A 79 -4.83 39.03 12.69
C ILE A 79 -4.92 39.25 14.20
N ALA A 80 -4.25 38.43 15.02
CA ALA A 80 -4.22 38.62 16.47
C ALA A 80 -3.57 39.96 16.86
N LYS A 81 -2.45 40.33 16.22
CA LYS A 81 -1.81 41.64 16.44
C LYS A 81 -2.71 42.80 15.96
N LEU A 82 -3.39 42.61 14.84
CA LEU A 82 -4.33 43.59 14.25
C LEU A 82 -5.49 43.83 15.22
N LYS A 83 -6.03 42.78 15.85
CA LYS A 83 -7.06 42.89 16.90
C LYS A 83 -6.57 43.74 18.08
N VAL A 84 -5.38 43.43 18.63
CA VAL A 84 -4.83 44.18 19.77
C VAL A 84 -4.66 45.67 19.43
N LEU A 85 -4.06 45.96 18.28
CA LEU A 85 -3.81 47.33 17.84
C LEU A 85 -5.10 48.11 17.53
N SER A 86 -6.15 47.42 17.07
CA SER A 86 -7.49 47.97 16.88
C SER A 86 -8.12 48.35 18.23
N ASN A 87 -8.13 47.42 19.20
CA ASN A 87 -8.72 47.61 20.53
C ASN A 87 -8.07 48.75 21.31
N ASP A 88 -6.76 48.89 21.21
CA ASP A 88 -6.02 49.94 21.92
C ASP A 88 -6.36 51.35 21.41
N ASN A 89 -6.95 51.47 20.21
CA ASN A 89 -7.19 52.74 19.52
C ASN A 89 -8.67 53.06 19.24
N SER A 90 -9.60 52.10 19.36
CA SER A 90 -11.06 52.29 19.28
C SER A 90 -11.79 51.00 19.70
N ASP A 91 -13.02 51.12 20.25
CA ASP A 91 -13.86 49.96 20.58
C ASP A 91 -14.13 49.10 19.33
N ASP A 92 -13.77 47.82 19.44
CA ASP A 92 -13.52 46.89 18.36
C ASP A 92 -14.77 46.33 17.68
N LYS A 93 -14.60 45.85 16.43
CA LYS A 93 -15.62 45.03 15.76
C LYS A 93 -15.07 43.86 14.97
N PHE A 94 -14.22 43.02 15.59
CA PHE A 94 -14.01 41.63 15.13
C PHE A 94 -15.11 40.68 15.65
N THR A 95 -16.38 41.02 15.41
CA THR A 95 -17.52 40.28 15.99
C THR A 95 -17.69 38.87 15.42
N LYS A 96 -17.21 38.60 14.20
CA LYS A 96 -17.32 37.30 13.53
C LYS A 96 -16.15 36.37 13.88
N LEU A 97 -14.94 36.91 14.06
CA LEU A 97 -13.74 36.15 14.45
C LEU A 97 -13.89 35.51 15.84
N ASN A 98 -14.52 36.19 16.79
CA ASN A 98 -14.81 35.64 18.12
C ASN A 98 -15.88 34.52 18.08
N GLN A 99 -16.67 34.43 17.01
CA GLN A 99 -17.65 33.35 16.79
C GLN A 99 -17.03 32.17 16.03
N LEU A 100 -16.03 32.42 15.17
CA LEU A 100 -15.35 31.42 14.35
C LEU A 100 -14.21 30.69 15.06
N GLU A 101 -13.71 31.21 16.19
CA GLU A 101 -12.64 30.61 17.01
C GLU A 101 -12.98 29.20 17.54
N ASN A 102 -14.22 28.73 17.37
CA ASN A 102 -14.71 27.41 17.81
C ASN A 102 -15.01 26.41 16.69
N ASN A 103 -14.82 26.76 15.41
CA ASN A 103 -15.13 25.87 14.28
C ASN A 103 -13.85 25.32 13.63
N ASP A 104 -13.16 24.43 14.35
CA ASP A 104 -12.13 23.56 13.77
C ASP A 104 -12.80 22.46 12.93
N SER A 105 -13.34 22.85 11.77
CA SER A 105 -13.72 21.86 10.77
C SER A 105 -12.43 21.31 10.13
N GLU A 106 -12.04 20.09 10.51
CA GLU A 106 -10.98 19.33 9.84
C GLU A 106 -11.30 18.96 8.37
N SER A 107 -12.52 19.27 7.88
CA SER A 107 -12.88 19.04 6.48
C SER A 107 -12.19 20.04 5.54
N ASP A 108 -11.89 19.60 4.32
CA ASP A 108 -11.32 20.45 3.27
C ASP A 108 -12.23 21.66 2.97
N GLU A 109 -13.54 21.44 2.92
CA GLU A 109 -14.54 22.48 2.64
C GLU A 109 -14.62 23.53 3.76
N GLY A 110 -14.57 23.11 5.02
CA GLY A 110 -14.53 24.07 6.13
C GLY A 110 -13.19 24.78 6.29
N THR A 111 -12.08 24.19 5.85
CA THR A 111 -10.78 24.88 5.82
C THR A 111 -10.81 26.05 4.83
N LEU A 112 -11.38 25.83 3.63
CA LEU A 112 -11.57 26.91 2.65
C LEU A 112 -12.53 27.98 3.14
N LEU A 113 -13.67 27.56 3.70
CA LEU A 113 -14.68 28.48 4.22
C LEU A 113 -14.10 29.35 5.34
N ASN A 114 -13.25 28.80 6.20
CA ASN A 114 -12.57 29.57 7.24
C ASN A 114 -11.64 30.64 6.64
N ILE A 115 -10.83 30.30 5.63
CA ILE A 115 -9.98 31.28 4.95
C ILE A 115 -10.82 32.40 4.32
N GLU A 116 -11.92 32.06 3.65
CA GLU A 116 -12.82 33.04 3.02
C GLU A 116 -13.51 33.94 4.05
N ASN A 117 -13.92 33.37 5.19
CA ASN A 117 -14.48 34.15 6.30
C ASN A 117 -13.44 35.13 6.86
N LEU A 118 -12.19 34.69 7.09
CA LEU A 118 -11.11 35.56 7.57
C LEU A 118 -10.82 36.70 6.59
N GLN A 119 -10.82 36.42 5.28
CA GLN A 119 -10.68 37.46 4.25
C GLN A 119 -11.84 38.47 4.30
N SER A 120 -13.09 37.98 4.42
CA SER A 120 -14.26 38.86 4.52
C SER A 120 -14.18 39.78 5.74
N GLU A 121 -13.71 39.28 6.88
CA GLU A 121 -13.56 40.07 8.09
C GLU A 121 -12.47 41.14 7.98
N ILE A 122 -11.35 40.82 7.34
CA ILE A 122 -10.30 41.82 7.06
C ILE A 122 -10.86 42.97 6.21
N THR A 123 -11.71 42.67 5.21
CA THR A 123 -12.35 43.70 4.38
C THR A 123 -13.40 44.52 5.13
N GLU A 124 -14.15 43.90 6.05
CA GLU A 124 -15.10 44.62 6.91
C GLU A 124 -14.37 45.53 7.90
N HIS A 125 -13.24 45.06 8.47
CA HIS A 125 -12.37 45.86 9.33
C HIS A 125 -11.77 47.05 8.60
N GLU A 126 -11.35 46.89 7.34
CA GLU A 126 -10.87 47.99 6.49
C GLU A 126 -11.90 49.10 6.31
N SER A 127 -13.16 48.74 6.00
CA SER A 127 -14.23 49.73 5.86
C SER A 127 -14.57 50.44 7.19
N TRP A 128 -14.25 49.82 8.32
CA TRP A 128 -14.42 50.43 9.64
C TRP A 128 -13.24 51.34 10.00
N ALA A 129 -12.00 50.87 9.79
CA ALA A 129 -10.79 51.60 10.14
C ALA A 129 -10.71 52.94 9.41
N SER A 130 -11.11 52.98 8.15
CA SER A 130 -11.21 54.20 7.33
C SER A 130 -12.15 55.28 7.88
N LYS A 131 -13.08 54.93 8.78
CA LYS A 131 -14.04 55.88 9.39
C LYS A 131 -13.67 56.28 10.82
N ASN A 132 -12.96 55.41 11.53
CA ASN A 132 -12.79 55.52 12.99
C ASN A 132 -11.34 55.78 13.43
N VAL A 133 -10.35 55.50 12.57
CA VAL A 133 -8.94 55.76 12.89
C VAL A 133 -8.58 57.18 12.46
N LEU A 134 -8.32 58.04 13.43
CA LEU A 134 -8.02 59.46 13.20
C LEU A 134 -6.54 59.74 12.93
N THR A 135 -5.64 58.83 13.35
CA THR A 135 -4.19 59.01 13.24
C THR A 135 -3.66 58.35 11.96
N LYS A 136 -3.01 59.14 11.10
CA LYS A 136 -2.47 58.68 9.81
C LYS A 136 -1.48 57.51 9.93
N GLU A 137 -0.60 57.55 10.93
CA GLU A 137 0.41 56.51 11.18
C GLU A 137 -0.21 55.16 11.58
N ILE A 138 -1.29 55.18 12.37
CA ILE A 138 -2.02 53.97 12.79
C ILE A 138 -2.81 53.40 11.60
N SER A 139 -3.40 54.25 10.76
CA SER A 139 -4.07 53.82 9.53
C SER A 139 -3.12 53.08 8.60
N GLU A 140 -1.94 53.66 8.35
CA GLU A 140 -0.92 53.06 7.46
C GLU A 140 -0.44 51.70 8.00
N ASN A 141 -0.19 51.60 9.32
CA ASN A 141 0.21 50.33 9.94
C ASN A 141 -0.89 49.26 9.84
N LEU A 142 -2.16 49.62 10.08
CA LEU A 142 -3.30 48.72 9.91
C LEU A 142 -3.47 48.28 8.46
N ASP A 143 -3.30 49.18 7.48
CA ASP A 143 -3.34 48.85 6.04
C ASP A 143 -2.24 47.85 5.68
N GLU A 144 -1.01 48.06 6.16
CA GLU A 144 0.10 47.12 5.93
C GLU A 144 -0.17 45.74 6.54
N MET A 145 -0.67 45.69 7.77
CA MET A 145 -1.01 44.43 8.44
C MET A 145 -2.14 43.69 7.70
N ARG A 146 -3.18 44.39 7.26
CA ARG A 146 -4.29 43.80 6.47
C ARG A 146 -3.79 43.26 5.13
N ASN A 147 -2.98 44.03 4.42
CA ASN A 147 -2.40 43.61 3.15
C ASN A 147 -1.50 42.37 3.31
N ASN A 148 -0.71 42.31 4.38
CA ASN A 148 0.15 41.16 4.67
C ASN A 148 -0.67 39.92 5.06
N ALA A 149 -1.70 40.08 5.89
CA ALA A 149 -2.61 38.99 6.25
C ALA A 149 -3.34 38.44 5.01
N ASN A 150 -3.91 39.31 4.16
CA ASN A 150 -4.60 38.89 2.94
C ASN A 150 -3.68 38.15 1.96
N LYS A 151 -2.43 38.61 1.79
CA LYS A 151 -1.44 37.90 0.96
C LYS A 151 -1.16 36.48 1.46
N LEU A 152 -1.03 36.30 2.77
CA LEU A 152 -0.80 34.99 3.39
C LEU A 152 -2.04 34.09 3.27
N LEU A 153 -3.24 34.64 3.52
CA LEU A 153 -4.49 33.90 3.35
C LEU A 153 -4.70 33.47 1.89
N ASP A 154 -4.40 34.33 0.92
CA ASP A 154 -4.45 33.98 -0.51
C ASP A 154 -3.45 32.88 -0.88
N ALA A 155 -2.24 32.93 -0.34
CA ALA A 155 -1.24 31.88 -0.53
C ALA A 155 -1.74 30.54 0.04
N GLY A 156 -2.25 30.55 1.29
CA GLY A 156 -2.83 29.37 1.93
C GLY A 156 -4.05 28.81 1.17
N ARG A 157 -4.92 29.68 0.66
CA ARG A 157 -6.07 29.29 -0.18
C ARG A 157 -5.62 28.62 -1.48
N LYS A 158 -4.66 29.22 -2.19
CA LYS A 158 -4.10 28.64 -3.43
C LYS A 158 -3.45 27.29 -3.17
N ALA A 159 -2.68 27.16 -2.08
CA ALA A 159 -2.07 25.89 -1.68
C ALA A 159 -3.12 24.82 -1.36
N HIS A 160 -4.20 25.19 -0.67
CA HIS A 160 -5.30 24.27 -0.36
C HIS A 160 -6.08 23.82 -1.61
N ILE A 161 -6.41 24.74 -2.53
CA ILE A 161 -7.06 24.39 -3.81
C ILE A 161 -6.17 23.44 -4.62
N ALA A 162 -4.88 23.76 -4.75
CA ALA A 162 -3.92 22.90 -5.45
C ALA A 162 -3.81 21.52 -4.78
N MET A 163 -3.85 21.45 -3.45
CA MET A 163 -3.86 20.20 -2.70
C MET A 163 -5.11 19.36 -3.01
N MET A 164 -6.30 19.97 -3.06
CA MET A 164 -7.54 19.27 -3.40
C MET A 164 -7.53 18.72 -4.83
N GLU A 165 -6.97 19.47 -5.79
CA GLU A 165 -6.81 19.00 -7.17
C GLU A 165 -5.87 17.78 -7.23
N LEU A 166 -4.73 17.84 -6.53
CA LEU A 166 -3.80 16.72 -6.42
C LEU A 166 -4.38 15.54 -5.65
N SER A 167 -5.31 15.75 -4.72
CA SER A 167 -6.01 14.67 -4.00
C SER A 167 -6.78 13.78 -4.97
N LYS A 168 -7.52 14.38 -5.91
CA LYS A 168 -8.25 13.65 -6.96
C LYS A 168 -7.32 12.88 -7.89
N GLU A 169 -6.15 13.43 -8.19
CA GLU A 169 -5.12 12.74 -8.97
C GLU A 169 -4.49 11.59 -8.16
N ASN A 170 -4.25 11.81 -6.87
CA ASN A 170 -3.67 10.84 -5.96
C ASN A 170 -4.52 9.58 -5.84
N GLU A 171 -5.85 9.69 -5.79
CA GLU A 171 -6.74 8.52 -5.81
C GLU A 171 -6.55 7.66 -7.07
N LYS A 172 -6.42 8.29 -8.24
CA LYS A 172 -6.16 7.60 -9.52
C LYS A 172 -4.78 6.95 -9.54
N ILE A 173 -3.75 7.65 -9.09
CA ILE A 173 -2.39 7.08 -9.04
C ILE A 173 -2.31 5.94 -8.03
N GLN A 174 -2.99 6.07 -6.89
CA GLN A 174 -3.04 5.03 -5.87
C GLN A 174 -3.74 3.77 -6.38
N SER A 175 -4.85 3.89 -7.12
CA SER A 175 -5.53 2.74 -7.70
C SER A 175 -4.66 2.04 -8.76
N ILE A 176 -4.00 2.80 -9.64
CA ILE A 176 -3.04 2.28 -10.62
C ILE A 176 -1.86 1.58 -9.93
N TRP A 177 -1.33 2.17 -8.86
CA TRP A 177 -0.25 1.55 -8.09
C TRP A 177 -0.67 0.22 -7.47
N LEU A 178 -1.85 0.17 -6.84
CA LEU A 178 -2.40 -1.07 -6.27
C LEU A 178 -2.60 -2.15 -7.32
N GLU A 179 -3.11 -1.78 -8.50
CA GLU A 179 -3.28 -2.70 -9.62
C GLU A 179 -1.94 -3.25 -10.11
N ASN A 180 -0.96 -2.38 -10.36
CA ASN A 180 0.37 -2.78 -10.83
C ASN A 180 1.10 -3.63 -9.79
N GLU A 181 0.99 -3.30 -8.50
CA GLU A 181 1.59 -4.06 -7.42
C GLU A 181 0.91 -5.44 -7.25
N SER A 182 -0.41 -5.51 -7.41
CA SER A 182 -1.15 -6.77 -7.44
C SER A 182 -0.72 -7.64 -8.64
N HIS A 183 -0.60 -7.04 -9.83
CA HIS A 183 -0.12 -7.70 -11.03
C HIS A 183 1.31 -8.24 -10.84
N ARG A 184 2.22 -7.43 -10.29
CA ARG A 184 3.60 -7.83 -9.96
C ARG A 184 3.63 -9.05 -9.05
N ARG A 185 2.82 -9.06 -7.98
CA ARG A 185 2.74 -10.21 -7.05
C ARG A 185 2.22 -11.47 -7.74
N ARG A 186 1.25 -11.35 -8.65
CA ARG A 186 0.76 -12.50 -9.43
C ARG A 186 1.83 -13.06 -10.36
N CYS A 187 2.55 -12.21 -11.08
CA CYS A 187 3.67 -12.62 -11.93
C CYS A 187 4.78 -13.30 -11.12
N ASP A 188 5.15 -12.72 -9.97
CA ASP A 188 6.15 -13.28 -9.06
C ASP A 188 5.72 -14.65 -8.52
N SER A 189 4.46 -14.80 -8.11
CA SER A 189 3.89 -16.09 -7.67
C SER A 189 3.91 -17.15 -8.77
N ARG A 190 3.56 -16.77 -10.02
CA ARG A 190 3.61 -17.71 -11.16
C ARG A 190 5.04 -18.15 -11.47
N TYR A 191 5.98 -17.21 -11.47
CA TYR A 191 7.40 -17.50 -11.69
C TYR A 191 7.98 -18.40 -10.59
N THR A 192 7.70 -18.11 -9.32
CA THR A 192 8.19 -18.91 -8.18
C THR A 192 7.60 -20.32 -8.19
N LYS A 193 6.31 -20.48 -8.52
CA LYS A 193 5.67 -21.80 -8.69
C LYS A 193 6.36 -22.63 -9.78
N LEU A 194 6.63 -22.06 -10.95
CA LEU A 194 7.32 -22.78 -12.03
C LEU A 194 8.76 -23.13 -11.66
N THR A 195 9.48 -22.19 -11.05
CA THR A 195 10.85 -22.43 -10.59
C THR A 195 10.91 -23.54 -9.55
N ARG A 196 9.96 -23.55 -8.61
CA ARG A 196 9.81 -24.61 -7.62
C ARG A 196 9.46 -25.95 -8.28
N CYS A 197 8.52 -25.95 -9.22
CA CYS A 197 8.13 -27.16 -9.97
C CYS A 197 9.32 -27.76 -10.74
N LYS A 198 10.18 -26.91 -11.32
CA LYS A 198 11.43 -27.34 -11.95
C LYS A 198 12.34 -28.03 -10.94
N LYS A 199 12.67 -27.36 -9.84
CA LYS A 199 13.52 -27.93 -8.77
C LYS A 199 12.97 -29.26 -8.25
N GLU A 200 11.68 -29.33 -7.96
CA GLU A 200 11.03 -30.56 -7.51
C GLU A 200 11.09 -31.67 -8.57
N SER A 201 11.01 -31.32 -9.85
CA SER A 201 11.11 -32.30 -10.94
C SER A 201 12.54 -32.76 -11.15
N ASP A 202 13.53 -31.87 -11.07
CA ASP A 202 14.96 -32.22 -11.14
C ASP A 202 15.33 -33.18 -9.99
N SER A 203 14.96 -32.85 -8.74
CA SER A 203 15.21 -33.75 -7.59
C SER A 203 14.46 -35.08 -7.70
N ALA A 204 13.25 -35.09 -8.27
CA ALA A 204 12.54 -36.34 -8.52
C ALA A 204 13.25 -37.19 -9.57
N ILE A 205 13.77 -36.59 -10.65
CA ILE A 205 14.54 -37.29 -11.68
C ILE A 205 15.81 -37.92 -11.05
N GLU A 206 16.56 -37.16 -10.27
CA GLU A 206 17.75 -37.67 -9.54
C GLU A 206 17.39 -38.84 -8.61
N PHE A 207 16.31 -38.71 -7.85
CA PHE A 207 15.83 -39.77 -6.95
C PHE A 207 15.44 -41.04 -7.72
N TRP A 208 14.64 -40.93 -8.78
CA TRP A 208 14.20 -42.11 -9.53
C TRP A 208 15.33 -42.74 -10.36
N ASN A 209 16.24 -41.94 -10.91
CA ASN A 209 17.44 -42.45 -11.57
C ASN A 209 18.35 -43.22 -10.61
N SER A 210 18.56 -42.71 -9.40
CA SER A 210 19.37 -43.43 -8.41
C SER A 210 18.71 -44.75 -8.01
N ARG A 211 17.39 -44.77 -7.75
CA ARG A 211 16.67 -46.01 -7.43
C ARG A 211 16.64 -47.03 -8.57
N LEU A 212 16.42 -46.58 -9.81
CA LEU A 212 16.51 -47.46 -10.98
C LEU A 212 17.92 -48.03 -11.18
N SER A 213 18.96 -47.26 -10.88
CA SER A 213 20.35 -47.71 -11.00
C SER A 213 20.74 -48.74 -9.94
N THR A 214 20.18 -48.63 -8.73
CA THR A 214 20.44 -49.57 -7.63
C THR A 214 19.56 -50.83 -7.68
N GLU A 215 18.50 -50.84 -8.49
CA GLU A 215 17.42 -51.85 -8.55
C GLU A 215 16.76 -52.19 -7.19
N ASP A 216 17.10 -51.48 -6.11
CA ASP A 216 16.57 -51.67 -4.77
C ASP A 216 15.32 -50.82 -4.55
N PHE A 217 14.16 -51.48 -4.57
CA PHE A 217 12.85 -50.89 -4.26
C PHE A 217 12.33 -51.28 -2.87
N SER A 218 13.11 -52.00 -2.07
CA SER A 218 12.66 -52.59 -0.80
C SER A 218 12.03 -51.55 0.13
N GLU A 219 12.70 -50.41 0.32
CA GLU A 219 12.23 -49.29 1.16
C GLU A 219 10.87 -48.73 0.69
N LEU A 220 10.64 -48.65 -0.62
CA LEU A 220 9.40 -48.14 -1.21
C LEU A 220 8.26 -49.16 -1.10
N LEU A 221 8.59 -50.45 -1.02
CA LEU A 221 7.64 -51.54 -0.95
C LEU A 221 7.27 -51.95 0.49
N LEU A 222 8.02 -51.51 1.51
CA LEU A 222 7.80 -51.84 2.93
C LEU A 222 6.34 -51.76 3.37
N ASP A 223 5.66 -50.65 3.04
CA ASP A 223 4.26 -50.45 3.41
C ASP A 223 3.32 -51.41 2.67
N SER A 224 3.63 -51.72 1.40
CA SER A 224 2.85 -52.64 0.57
C SER A 224 3.02 -54.08 1.05
N GLU A 225 4.25 -54.48 1.39
CA GLU A 225 4.58 -55.80 1.94
C GLU A 225 3.94 -55.99 3.31
N ARG A 226 3.99 -54.97 4.19
CA ARG A 226 3.33 -55.01 5.50
C ARG A 226 1.83 -55.24 5.38
N VAL A 227 1.16 -54.56 4.44
CA VAL A 227 -0.27 -54.75 4.24
C VAL A 227 -0.56 -56.12 3.62
N ALA A 228 0.25 -56.55 2.66
CA ALA A 228 0.13 -57.88 2.04
C ALA A 228 0.32 -59.02 3.05
N SER A 229 1.19 -58.84 4.05
CA SER A 229 1.40 -59.78 5.15
C SER A 229 0.32 -59.72 6.25
N GLY A 230 -0.79 -58.99 6.01
CA GLY A 230 -1.90 -58.85 6.96
C GLY A 230 -1.68 -57.79 8.06
N GLY A 231 -0.63 -56.98 7.95
CA GLY A 231 -0.33 -55.90 8.88
C GLY A 231 -1.21 -54.64 8.68
N PRO A 232 -1.19 -53.70 9.64
CA PRO A 232 -2.00 -52.49 9.57
C PRO A 232 -1.57 -51.56 8.44
N SER A 233 -2.53 -50.89 7.80
CA SER A 233 -2.24 -49.86 6.79
C SER A 233 -1.62 -48.61 7.43
N SER A 234 -0.88 -47.81 6.65
CA SER A 234 -0.25 -46.57 7.11
C SER A 234 -1.27 -45.60 7.70
N ARG A 235 -2.50 -45.58 7.15
CA ARG A 235 -3.62 -44.80 7.68
C ARG A 235 -4.13 -45.31 9.03
N SER A 236 -4.13 -46.62 9.25
CA SER A 236 -4.46 -47.23 10.55
C SER A 236 -3.41 -46.87 11.61
N LEU A 237 -2.13 -46.97 11.25
CA LEU A 237 -1.02 -46.58 12.12
C LEU A 237 -1.05 -45.09 12.50
N MET A 238 -1.38 -44.20 11.55
CA MET A 238 -1.53 -42.77 11.84
C MET A 238 -2.68 -42.46 12.80
N LYS A 239 -3.77 -43.24 12.79
CA LYS A 239 -4.88 -43.10 13.73
C LYS A 239 -4.58 -43.66 15.11
N GLN A 240 -3.74 -44.70 15.18
CA GLN A 240 -3.30 -45.32 16.43
C GLN A 240 -2.20 -44.52 17.12
N LYS A 241 -1.42 -43.71 16.39
CA LYS A 241 -0.47 -42.77 17.00
C LYS A 241 -1.26 -41.71 17.78
N PRO A 242 -1.07 -41.60 19.11
CA PRO A 242 -1.69 -40.53 19.87
C PRO A 242 -1.21 -39.19 19.31
N SER A 243 -2.15 -38.26 19.08
CA SER A 243 -1.77 -36.92 18.63
C SER A 243 -0.87 -36.29 19.71
N ASN A 244 0.37 -35.96 19.38
CA ASN A 244 1.26 -35.17 20.27
C ASN A 244 0.68 -33.79 20.67
N ASN A 245 -0.53 -33.45 20.22
CA ASN A 245 -1.28 -32.27 20.66
C ASN A 245 -1.86 -32.39 22.08
N ALA A 246 -1.85 -33.56 22.73
CA ALA A 246 -2.30 -33.69 24.11
C ALA A 246 -1.28 -33.15 25.15
N SER A 247 0.02 -33.15 24.84
CA SER A 247 1.07 -32.63 25.75
C SER A 247 1.28 -31.11 25.71
N ARG A 248 0.62 -30.38 24.81
CA ARG A 248 0.73 -28.90 24.71
C ARG A 248 -0.38 -28.13 25.44
N ARG A 249 -1.31 -28.82 26.11
CA ARG A 249 -2.40 -28.18 26.87
C ARG A 249 -2.13 -28.06 28.37
N ASN A 250 -1.01 -28.61 28.86
CA ASN A 250 -0.60 -28.56 30.27
C ASN A 250 0.81 -27.95 30.42
N SER A 251 1.09 -26.83 29.77
CA SER A 251 2.26 -25.98 30.03
C SER A 251 1.89 -24.52 29.90
#